data_AF-A0A6M3L1V6-F1
#
_entry.id   AF-A0A6M3L1V6-F1
#
_cell.length_a   1.000
_cell.length_b   1.000
_cell.length_c   1.000
_cell.angle_alpha   90.00
_cell.angle_beta   90.00
_cell.angle_gamma   90.00
#
_symmetry.space_group_name_H-M   'P 1'
#
loop_
_entity.id
_entity.type
_entity.pdbx_description
1 polymer ?
#
loop_
_entity_poly.entity_id
_entity_poly.type
_entity_poly.pdbx_seq_one_letter_code
_entity_poly.pdbx_strand_id
1 'polypeptide(L)'
;MPVFDFECKRCNHIHEAITPVSKEEMPCPACGAPSKRIISGSHRENDDAGWIKGVLKVVDKESHDPHTREFLKNPTRSNYRAWMKANNLRHFEPGEEKTRPPEPNHEKIQKEMWNSLQKRRRIEVG
;
A
#
# COMPACT_ATOMS: atom_id res chain seq x y z
N MET A 1 -16.91 17.35 -30.71
CA MET A 1 -16.78 15.88 -30.72
C MET A 1 -15.42 15.52 -30.14
N PRO A 2 -15.32 14.51 -29.26
CA PRO A 2 -14.04 14.09 -28.68
C PRO A 2 -13.14 13.37 -29.69
N VAL A 3 -11.83 13.40 -29.44
CA VAL A 3 -10.81 12.61 -30.15
C VAL A 3 -10.59 11.32 -29.36
N PHE A 4 -10.46 10.20 -30.06
CA PHE A 4 -10.09 8.91 -29.47
C PHE A 4 -8.99 8.23 -30.28
N ASP A 5 -8.21 7.40 -29.59
CA ASP A 5 -7.20 6.53 -30.18
C ASP A 5 -7.83 5.19 -30.59
N PHE A 6 -7.44 4.67 -31.75
CA PHE A 6 -7.85 3.37 -32.25
C PHE A 6 -6.64 2.54 -32.66
N GLU A 7 -6.65 1.26 -32.27
CA GLU A 7 -5.62 0.30 -32.64
C GLU A 7 -6.17 -0.74 -33.62
N CYS A 8 -5.51 -0.88 -34.77
CA CYS A 8 -5.84 -1.90 -35.75
C CYS A 8 -5.31 -3.28 -35.35
N LYS A 9 -6.20 -4.27 -35.19
CA LYS A 9 -5.80 -5.66 -34.84
C LYS A 9 -5.01 -6.41 -35.93
N ARG A 10 -4.94 -5.88 -37.15
CA ARG A 10 -4.27 -6.52 -38.29
C ARG A 10 -2.85 -6.00 -38.52
N CYS A 11 -2.67 -4.67 -38.43
CA CYS A 11 -1.39 -4.02 -38.74
C CYS A 11 -0.78 -3.27 -37.56
N ASN A 12 -1.43 -3.30 -36.39
CA ASN A 12 -1.05 -2.61 -35.16
C ASN A 12 -0.86 -1.09 -35.33
N HIS A 13 -1.46 -0.51 -36.37
CA HIS A 13 -1.43 0.93 -36.58
C HIS A 13 -2.36 1.62 -35.58
N ILE A 14 -1.79 2.56 -34.82
CA ILE A 14 -2.52 3.43 -33.90
C ILE A 14 -2.81 4.74 -34.63
N HIS A 15 -4.07 5.17 -34.60
CA HIS A 15 -4.50 6.43 -35.22
C HIS A 15 -5.57 7.13 -34.39
N GLU A 16 -5.64 8.44 -34.54
CA GLU A 16 -6.58 9.31 -33.86
C GLU A 16 -7.79 9.61 -34.75
N ALA A 17 -8.98 9.65 -34.16
CA ALA A 17 -10.19 10.04 -34.87
C ALA A 17 -11.17 10.82 -33.99
N ILE A 18 -11.80 11.83 -34.60
CA ILE A 18 -12.89 12.59 -33.99
C ILE A 18 -14.20 11.84 -34.23
N THR A 19 -14.78 11.24 -33.17
CA THR A 19 -15.99 10.41 -33.31
C THR A 19 -16.90 10.53 -32.08
N PRO A 20 -18.22 10.27 -32.18
CA PRO A 20 -19.08 10.15 -31.01
C PRO A 20 -18.59 9.06 -30.04
N VAL A 21 -18.87 9.26 -28.75
CA VAL A 21 -18.46 8.37 -27.65
C VAL A 21 -18.99 6.93 -27.81
N SER A 22 -20.12 6.78 -28.49
CA SER A 22 -20.76 5.47 -28.77
C SER A 22 -20.03 4.65 -29.84
N LYS A 23 -19.07 5.22 -30.56
CA LYS A 23 -18.31 4.53 -31.60
C LYS A 23 -17.13 3.77 -30.98
N GLU A 24 -17.20 2.44 -30.99
CA GLU A 24 -16.13 1.58 -30.47
C GLU A 24 -15.18 1.05 -31.54
N GLU A 25 -15.62 1.02 -32.80
CA GLU A 25 -14.85 0.46 -33.92
C GLU A 25 -14.90 1.36 -35.16
N MET A 26 -13.79 1.38 -35.90
CA MET A 26 -13.67 2.09 -37.17
C MET A 26 -12.61 1.47 -38.11
N PRO A 27 -12.68 1.69 -39.42
CA PRO A 27 -11.71 1.15 -40.36
C PRO A 27 -10.33 1.81 -40.19
N CYS A 28 -9.28 0.99 -40.25
CA CYS A 28 -7.89 1.44 -40.21
C CYS A 28 -7.54 2.23 -41.47
N PRO A 29 -6.92 3.43 -41.36
CA PRO A 29 -6.51 4.22 -42.52
C PRO A 29 -5.38 3.56 -43.33
N ALA A 30 -4.59 2.66 -42.73
CA ALA A 30 -3.46 2.02 -43.39
C ALA A 30 -3.84 0.74 -44.15
N CYS A 31 -4.79 -0.06 -43.65
CA CYS A 31 -5.10 -1.39 -44.20
C CYS A 31 -6.60 -1.71 -44.34
N GLY A 32 -7.49 -0.79 -43.96
CA GLY A 32 -8.94 -0.95 -44.06
C GLY A 32 -9.57 -1.93 -43.08
N ALA A 33 -8.78 -2.70 -42.32
CA ALA A 33 -9.28 -3.64 -41.32
C ALA A 33 -9.90 -2.91 -40.11
N PRO A 34 -10.82 -3.55 -39.36
CA PRO A 34 -11.42 -2.96 -38.19
C PRO A 34 -10.37 -2.65 -37.11
N SER A 35 -10.49 -1.47 -36.52
CA SER A 35 -9.68 -0.96 -35.42
C SER A 35 -10.57 -0.72 -34.22
N LYS A 36 -10.08 -1.08 -33.03
CA LYS A 36 -10.84 -0.94 -31.79
C LYS A 36 -10.37 0.29 -31.03
N ARG A 37 -11.30 1.03 -30.42
CA ARG A 37 -10.97 2.14 -29.54
C ARG A 37 -10.09 1.64 -28.39
N ILE A 38 -8.95 2.29 -28.20
CA ILE A 38 -8.08 2.07 -27.04
C ILE A 38 -8.18 3.25 -26.10
N ILE A 39 -7.99 2.97 -24.81
CA ILE A 39 -7.85 4.01 -23.79
C ILE A 39 -6.40 3.97 -23.37
N SER A 40 -5.64 4.95 -23.83
CA SER A 40 -4.24 5.21 -23.44
C SER A 40 -4.21 5.83 -22.04
N GLY A 41 -4.63 5.05 -21.04
CA GLY A 41 -4.55 5.44 -19.64
C GLY A 41 -3.14 5.22 -19.10
N SER A 42 -2.45 6.27 -18.66
CA SER A 42 -1.31 6.11 -17.76
C SER A 42 -1.84 5.66 -16.39
N HIS A 43 -2.10 4.36 -16.21
CA HIS A 43 -2.27 3.77 -14.89
C HIS A 43 -0.91 3.73 -14.17
N ARG A 44 -0.37 4.91 -13.90
CA ARG A 44 0.65 5.09 -12.87
C ARG A 44 -0.12 5.43 -11.61
N GLU A 45 -0.75 4.43 -10.99
CA GLU A 45 -1.11 4.60 -9.59
C GLU A 45 0.19 4.97 -8.87
N ASN A 46 0.18 6.11 -8.18
CA ASN A 46 1.35 6.54 -7.44
C ASN A 46 1.53 5.51 -6.30
N ASP A 47 2.49 4.60 -6.46
CA ASP A 47 2.81 3.59 -5.45
C ASP A 47 3.36 4.26 -4.17
N ASP A 48 3.76 5.53 -4.30
CA ASP A 48 4.09 6.44 -3.23
C ASP A 48 2.83 7.09 -2.65
N ALA A 49 2.35 6.55 -1.53
CA ALA A 49 1.31 7.21 -0.74
C ALA A 49 1.92 7.92 0.48
N GLY A 50 1.64 9.22 0.64
CA GLY A 50 2.21 10.03 1.73
C GLY A 50 1.95 9.48 3.14
N TRP A 51 0.84 8.76 3.34
CA TRP A 51 0.49 8.13 4.61
C TRP A 51 1.34 6.90 4.97
N ILE A 52 2.05 6.28 4.01
CA ILE A 52 2.92 5.11 4.27
C ILE A 52 4.02 5.48 5.27
N LYS A 53 4.51 6.73 5.25
CA LYS A 53 5.48 7.24 6.23
C LYS A 53 4.98 7.15 7.68
N GLY A 54 3.65 7.20 7.89
CA GLY A 54 3.04 7.00 9.20
C GLY A 54 3.11 5.54 9.65
N VAL A 55 2.88 4.60 8.72
CA VAL A 55 2.94 3.16 9.00
C VAL A 55 4.35 2.72 9.39
N LEU A 56 5.38 3.23 8.72
CA LEU A 56 6.79 2.92 9.05
C LEU A 56 7.19 3.28 10.50
N LYS A 57 6.42 4.15 11.18
CA LYS A 57 6.68 4.48 12.60
C LYS A 57 6.24 3.37 13.56
N VAL A 58 5.27 2.55 13.17
CA VAL A 58 4.66 1.52 14.03
C VAL A 58 5.07 0.10 13.65
N VAL A 59 5.64 -0.10 12.46
CA VAL A 59 6.15 -1.39 12.01
C VAL A 59 7.33 -1.82 12.90
N ASP A 60 7.35 -3.09 13.28
CA ASP A 60 8.48 -3.69 14.00
C ASP A 60 9.74 -3.70 13.12
N LYS A 61 10.76 -2.98 13.57
CA LYS A 61 12.03 -2.79 12.83
C LYS A 61 12.97 -3.98 12.98
N GLU A 62 12.78 -4.79 14.03
CA GLU A 62 13.62 -5.95 14.32
C GLU A 62 13.01 -7.25 13.77
N SER A 63 11.87 -7.16 13.07
CA SER A 63 11.21 -8.32 12.48
C SER A 63 12.08 -8.95 11.40
N HIS A 64 12.20 -10.27 11.45
CA HIS A 64 12.97 -11.07 10.50
C HIS A 64 12.11 -11.56 9.32
N ASP A 65 10.83 -11.21 9.30
CA ASP A 65 9.90 -11.59 8.24
C ASP A 65 10.29 -10.94 6.89
N PRO A 66 10.36 -11.72 5.79
CA PRO A 66 10.74 -11.19 4.47
C PRO A 66 9.86 -10.03 4.00
N HIS A 67 8.55 -10.08 4.25
CA HIS A 67 7.63 -9.03 3.80
C HIS A 67 7.82 -7.72 4.60
N THR A 68 8.11 -7.85 5.89
CA THR A 68 8.40 -6.70 6.76
C THR A 68 9.71 -6.02 6.38
N ARG A 69 10.77 -6.80 6.11
CA ARG A 69 12.06 -6.25 5.66
C ARG A 69 11.96 -5.58 4.29
N GLU A 70 11.21 -6.17 3.37
CA GLU A 70 10.99 -5.60 2.04
C GLU A 70 10.20 -4.30 2.12
N PHE A 71 9.17 -4.24 2.97
CA PHE A 71 8.39 -3.02 3.18
C PHE A 71 9.21 -1.89 3.84
N LEU A 72 10.07 -2.22 4.80
CA LEU A 72 10.98 -1.24 5.43
C LEU A 72 12.01 -0.69 4.44
N LYS A 73 12.50 -1.53 3.51
CA LYS A 73 13.47 -1.13 2.48
C LYS A 73 12.82 -0.31 1.36
N ASN A 74 11.65 -0.75 0.89
CA ASN A 74 10.91 -0.19 -0.25
C ASN A 74 9.46 0.09 0.17
N PRO A 75 9.17 1.26 0.75
CA PRO A 75 7.87 1.57 1.33
C PRO A 75 6.84 2.01 0.27
N THR A 76 6.40 1.05 -0.54
CA THR A 76 5.37 1.22 -1.58
C THR A 76 3.99 0.69 -1.13
N ARG A 77 2.89 1.09 -1.78
CA ARG A 77 1.54 0.55 -1.46
C ARG A 77 1.47 -0.95 -1.76
N SER A 78 2.13 -1.39 -2.82
CA SER A 78 2.26 -2.82 -3.16
C SER A 78 2.91 -3.62 -2.02
N ASN A 79 4.05 -3.16 -1.50
CA ASN A 79 4.73 -3.80 -0.38
C ASN A 79 3.96 -3.69 0.93
N TYR A 80 3.27 -2.56 1.18
CA TYR A 80 2.37 -2.41 2.32
C TYR A 80 1.24 -3.45 2.31
N ARG A 81 0.59 -3.67 1.17
CA ARG A 81 -0.48 -4.67 1.03
C ARG A 81 0.05 -6.10 1.28
N ALA A 82 1.24 -6.41 0.76
CA ALA A 82 1.89 -7.69 1.01
C ALA A 82 2.21 -7.88 2.50
N TRP A 83 2.75 -6.85 3.15
CA TRP A 83 3.05 -6.84 4.58
C TRP A 83 1.79 -7.01 5.44
N MET A 84 0.71 -6.29 5.14
CA MET A 84 -0.58 -6.43 5.83
C MET A 84 -1.12 -7.85 5.72
N LYS A 85 -1.07 -8.44 4.52
CA LYS A 85 -1.53 -9.81 4.28
C LYS A 85 -0.69 -10.83 5.05
N ALA A 86 0.64 -10.70 5.06
CA ALA A 86 1.54 -11.61 5.75
C ALA A 86 1.36 -11.58 7.27
N ASN A 87 1.08 -10.39 7.83
CA ASN A 87 0.85 -10.20 9.26
C ASN A 87 -0.62 -10.40 9.67
N ASN A 88 -1.48 -10.84 8.74
CA ASN A 88 -2.92 -11.01 8.95
C ASN A 88 -3.61 -9.75 9.53
N LEU A 89 -3.15 -8.58 9.08
CA LEU A 89 -3.66 -7.28 9.48
C LEU A 89 -4.77 -6.85 8.52
N ARG A 90 -5.76 -6.13 9.07
CA ARG A 90 -6.82 -5.49 8.29
C ARG A 90 -6.92 -4.01 8.63
N HIS A 91 -7.48 -3.25 7.71
CA HIS A 91 -7.86 -1.88 8.00
C HIS A 91 -8.97 -1.85 9.04
N PHE A 92 -8.94 -0.77 9.81
CA PHE A 92 -9.95 -0.46 10.79
C PHE A 92 -11.10 0.27 10.09
N GLU A 93 -12.32 -0.24 10.23
CA GLU A 93 -13.48 0.34 9.57
C GLU A 93 -14.04 1.53 10.39
N PRO A 94 -14.62 2.54 9.73
CA PRO A 94 -15.29 3.63 10.43
C PRO A 94 -16.39 3.09 11.36
N GLY A 95 -16.33 3.43 12.64
CA GLY A 95 -17.30 3.00 13.64
C GLY A 95 -16.88 1.79 14.47
N GLU A 96 -15.75 1.14 14.16
CA GLU A 96 -15.17 0.16 15.09
C GLU A 96 -14.63 0.88 16.34
N GLU A 97 -14.83 0.30 17.52
CA GLU A 97 -14.28 0.85 18.76
C GLU A 97 -12.80 0.47 18.87
N LYS A 98 -11.93 1.48 19.02
CA LYS A 98 -10.53 1.24 19.33
C LYS A 98 -10.47 0.59 20.71
N THR A 99 -10.15 -0.70 20.77
CA THR A 99 -9.86 -1.34 22.04
C THR A 99 -8.65 -0.62 22.64
N ARG A 100 -8.89 0.11 23.74
CA ARG A 100 -7.80 0.72 24.48
C ARG A 100 -6.90 -0.43 24.94
N PRO A 101 -5.57 -0.38 24.71
CA PRO A 101 -4.69 -1.37 25.30
C PRO A 101 -4.93 -1.38 26.82
N PRO A 102 -4.85 -2.56 27.46
CA PRO A 102 -5.07 -2.67 28.89
C PRO A 102 -4.13 -1.69 29.61
N GLU A 103 -4.65 -1.04 30.66
CA GLU A 103 -3.83 -0.13 31.44
C GLU A 103 -2.59 -0.87 31.96
N PRO A 104 -1.39 -0.27 31.83
CA PRO A 104 -0.18 -0.92 32.33
C PRO A 104 -0.29 -1.12 33.84
N ASN A 105 0.10 -2.32 34.31
CA ASN A 105 0.10 -2.62 35.74
C ASN A 105 1.23 -1.82 36.43
N HIS A 106 0.88 -0.64 36.94
CA HIS A 106 1.82 0.29 37.56
C HIS A 106 2.54 -0.31 38.78
N GLU A 107 1.87 -1.16 39.58
CA GLU A 107 2.48 -1.83 40.74
C GLU A 107 3.60 -2.78 40.33
N LYS A 108 3.35 -3.59 39.29
CA LYS A 108 4.37 -4.51 38.75
C LYS A 108 5.57 -3.73 38.22
N ILE A 109 5.33 -2.67 37.46
CA ILE A 109 6.39 -1.81 36.90
C ILE A 109 7.21 -1.16 38.02
N GLN A 110 6.56 -0.62 39.05
CA GLN A 110 7.26 -0.04 40.19
C GLN A 110 8.11 -1.07 40.93
N LYS A 111 7.58 -2.28 41.17
CA LYS A 111 8.31 -3.38 41.81
C LYS A 111 9.53 -3.81 41.00
N GLU A 112 9.38 -3.97 39.69
CA GLU A 112 10.51 -4.32 38.80
C GLU A 112 11.57 -3.22 38.78
N MET A 113 11.16 -1.95 38.71
CA MET A 113 12.06 -0.81 38.76
C MET A 113 12.82 -0.73 40.08
N TRP A 114 12.12 -0.95 41.21
CA TRP A 114 12.71 -1.00 42.55
C TRP A 114 13.71 -2.15 42.70
N ASN A 115 13.34 -3.36 42.29
CA ASN A 115 14.23 -4.53 42.31
C ASN A 115 15.48 -4.32 41.45
N SER A 116 15.32 -3.70 40.27
CA SER A 116 16.43 -3.36 39.39
C SER A 116 17.37 -2.34 40.04
N LEU A 117 16.81 -1.33 40.72
CA LEU A 117 17.58 -0.33 41.46
C LEU A 117 18.33 -0.95 42.65
N GLN A 118 17.68 -1.80 43.44
CA GLN A 118 18.30 -2.51 44.58
C GLN A 118 19.47 -3.39 44.12
N LYS A 119 19.29 -4.17 43.04
CA LYS A 119 20.36 -4.98 42.43
C LYS A 119 21.54 -4.12 41.98
N ARG A 120 21.28 -2.99 41.31
CA ARG A 120 22.33 -2.06 40.87
C ARG A 120 23.09 -1.44 42.04
N ARG A 121 22.40 -1.15 43.14
CA ARG A 121 22.97 -0.46 44.30
C ARG A 121 23.47 -1.41 45.41
N ARG A 122 23.37 -2.73 45.23
CA ARG A 122 23.64 -3.76 46.26
C ARG A 122 23.01 -3.40 47.61
N ILE A 123 21.80 -2.83 47.60
CA ILE A 123 21.09 -2.49 48.82
C ILE A 123 20.45 -3.79 49.30
N GLU A 124 21.11 -4.46 50.23
CA GLU A 124 20.51 -5.55 51.00
C GLU A 124 19.59 -4.92 52.05
N VAL A 125 18.28 -5.01 51.82
CA VAL A 125 17.28 -4.68 52.83
C VAL A 125 16.96 -5.98 53.54
N GLY A 126 17.45 -6.12 54.77
CA GLY A 126 17.03 -7.17 55.71
C GLY A 126 15.64 -6.88 56.27
#